data_AF-A0A2S1SG37-F1
#
_entry.id   AF-A0A2S1SG37-F1
#
_cell.length_a   1.000
_cell.length_b   1.000
_cell.length_c   1.000
_cell.angle_alpha   90.00
_cell.angle_beta   90.00
_cell.angle_gamma   90.00
#
_symmetry.space_group_name_H-M   'P 1'
#
loop_
_entity.id
_entity.type
_entity.pdbx_description
1 polymer ?
#
loop_
_entity_poly.entity_id
_entity_poly.type
_entity_poly.pdbx_seq_one_letter_code
_entity_poly.pdbx_strand_id
1 'polypeptide(L)'
;MKKITAYCILLVSISIYSQRKPDSSVTLENNLKEVYFNDFSGIPVVQTNKELIGIDPYQSKVIWRQPMGSLGSLSAFGGDGGSVVNNIADTPFIILEYKTLIDTRNGNILLKGNKIETFELLPDFYAVLVMTKGEKGEKNLSLLDMRSSKVLWTTPLKIKTSLMDKAMALSADNPPESFRNLIFTKDYKIALMYGKSIIMIDGNNGKVLMNENMKSGLLFTDSQSKNLFIVDGTKGIVAELGTFGDGITLYDFNTGKENGKIKLADKFAWVEDIDGKLFIKSKGSIAAYDYGGKKIWKDNFQAKVIYDIEKTADGYMVYYGAERMLLDNEGKKVWKKGEAVVSNYEQEDYDFLESQGYVKYPYEAGNLYITSQVIRYIDNKDKAKSFRRTISYSTNLVAYDEVSKSVLVVECGTGRESLYLYNPDKGLLPKTGQSLNIKKPGYLNVFEKSATGYFISNPWEYVILDEKGKITAQKYYSTPGETGRQLMNVASGILDVASAASTVDGAADVVAGSPSALGSQYGVPGTSTAQVEKGAKKLERAAYYAEAADMLYNPERLNSFTMNSNYAFYFTKDKAGNKFLVQVEKTSGKEIDKLKFENNSPKYIIDNEENRVFYINKNNLDIFQIK
;
A
#
# COMPACT_ATOMS: atom_id res chain seq x y z
N MET A 1 -6.74 2.15 -75.71
CA MET A 1 -8.06 2.41 -75.08
C MET A 1 -8.74 1.05 -74.91
N LYS A 2 -9.26 0.53 -73.80
CA LYS A 2 -9.43 0.85 -72.36
C LYS A 2 -9.55 -0.56 -71.72
N LYS A 3 -8.66 -0.97 -70.81
CA LYS A 3 -8.75 -0.87 -69.34
C LYS A 3 -9.84 -1.77 -68.69
N ILE A 4 -9.36 -2.65 -67.77
CA ILE A 4 -9.84 -2.87 -66.38
C ILE A 4 -11.11 -3.73 -66.23
N THR A 5 -11.32 -4.67 -65.30
CA THR A 5 -10.57 -5.31 -64.19
C THR A 5 -11.54 -6.32 -63.55
N ALA A 6 -11.13 -7.54 -63.21
CA ALA A 6 -11.84 -8.37 -62.21
C ALA A 6 -10.96 -9.55 -61.72
N TYR A 7 -9.80 -9.25 -61.13
CA TYR A 7 -9.13 -10.16 -60.20
C TYR A 7 -9.45 -9.66 -58.78
N CYS A 8 -10.61 -10.06 -58.24
CA CYS A 8 -10.86 -9.96 -56.81
C CYS A 8 -10.18 -11.14 -56.12
N ILE A 9 -8.86 -11.06 -55.98
CA ILE A 9 -8.16 -11.75 -54.91
C ILE A 9 -8.61 -11.03 -53.64
N LEU A 10 -9.63 -11.58 -52.98
CA LEU A 10 -9.90 -11.31 -51.58
C LEU A 10 -8.70 -11.87 -50.81
N LEU A 11 -7.64 -11.06 -50.70
CA LEU A 11 -6.65 -11.17 -49.64
C LEU A 11 -7.44 -10.88 -48.35
N VAL A 12 -8.12 -11.91 -47.85
CA VAL A 12 -8.44 -11.99 -46.44
C VAL A 12 -7.09 -12.05 -45.77
N SER A 13 -6.58 -10.90 -45.35
CA SER A 13 -5.53 -10.78 -44.36
C SER A 13 -6.07 -11.40 -43.08
N ILE A 14 -6.06 -12.74 -43.04
CA ILE A 14 -6.07 -13.48 -41.79
C ILE A 14 -4.78 -13.03 -41.13
N SER A 15 -4.89 -12.09 -40.19
CA SER A 15 -3.86 -11.80 -39.21
C SER A 15 -3.68 -13.08 -38.40
N ILE A 16 -3.00 -14.07 -38.98
CA ILE A 16 -2.34 -15.13 -38.26
C ILE A 16 -1.31 -14.37 -37.45
N TYR A 17 -1.65 -14.05 -36.20
CA TYR A 17 -0.70 -13.51 -35.24
C TYR A 17 0.43 -14.54 -35.14
N SER A 18 1.50 -14.29 -35.90
CA SER A 18 2.71 -15.09 -35.86
C SER A 18 3.25 -14.99 -34.44
N GLN A 19 3.43 -16.14 -33.80
CA GLN A 19 4.08 -16.24 -32.50
C GLN A 19 5.43 -15.49 -32.56
N ARG A 20 5.63 -14.52 -31.68
CA ARG A 20 6.80 -13.64 -31.73
C ARG A 20 7.99 -14.26 -31.01
N LYS A 21 9.17 -14.17 -31.62
CA LYS A 21 10.47 -14.51 -31.00
C LYS A 21 10.92 -13.35 -30.09
N PRO A 22 11.80 -13.60 -29.10
CA PRO A 22 12.36 -12.53 -28.28
C PRO A 22 13.12 -11.50 -29.13
N ASP A 23 13.08 -10.24 -28.71
CA ASP A 23 13.82 -9.15 -29.37
C ASP A 23 15.31 -9.23 -29.03
N SER A 24 15.63 -9.64 -27.82
CA SER A 24 16.99 -9.95 -27.38
C SER A 24 16.99 -11.10 -26.38
N SER A 25 18.17 -11.68 -26.15
CA SER A 25 18.35 -12.76 -25.19
C SER A 25 19.73 -12.65 -24.56
N VAL A 26 19.79 -12.84 -23.24
CA VAL A 26 21.06 -12.92 -22.51
C VAL A 26 21.32 -14.38 -22.15
N THR A 27 22.37 -14.96 -22.73
CA THR A 27 22.82 -16.30 -22.37
C THR A 27 23.54 -16.25 -21.02
N LEU A 28 23.03 -16.99 -20.06
CA LEU A 28 23.53 -17.06 -18.70
C LEU A 28 23.97 -18.49 -18.41
N GLU A 29 25.20 -18.64 -17.92
CA GLU A 29 25.69 -19.93 -17.47
C GLU A 29 24.99 -20.33 -16.17
N ASN A 30 24.83 -21.64 -15.95
CA ASN A 30 24.14 -22.27 -14.83
C ASN A 30 22.60 -22.21 -14.93
N ASN A 31 21.94 -23.33 -14.60
CA ASN A 31 20.49 -23.50 -14.66
C ASN A 31 19.73 -22.33 -13.99
N LEU A 32 19.03 -21.53 -14.80
CA LEU A 32 18.23 -20.40 -14.33
C LEU A 32 17.02 -20.91 -13.54
N LYS A 33 16.71 -20.23 -12.44
CA LYS A 33 15.66 -20.64 -11.50
C LYS A 33 14.51 -19.67 -11.46
N GLU A 34 14.83 -18.40 -11.25
CA GLU A 34 13.88 -17.33 -11.04
C GLU A 34 14.44 -16.04 -11.60
N VAL A 35 13.56 -15.16 -12.02
CA VAL A 35 13.88 -13.77 -12.35
C VAL A 35 13.08 -12.95 -11.36
N TYR A 36 13.74 -11.99 -10.73
CA TYR A 36 13.17 -10.95 -9.89
C TYR A 36 13.31 -9.62 -10.65
N PHE A 37 12.54 -8.62 -10.25
CA PHE A 37 12.60 -7.31 -10.88
C PHE A 37 12.46 -6.24 -9.82
N ASN A 38 13.31 -5.23 -9.89
CA ASN A 38 13.19 -4.08 -9.02
C ASN A 38 12.45 -2.97 -9.78
N ASP A 39 11.18 -2.73 -9.41
CA ASP A 39 10.31 -1.80 -10.13
C ASP A 39 10.82 -0.36 -10.13
N PHE A 40 11.57 0.02 -9.09
CA PHE A 40 12.16 1.36 -8.99
C PHE A 40 13.33 1.53 -9.96
N SER A 41 14.34 0.64 -9.90
CA SER A 41 15.52 0.76 -10.75
C SER A 41 15.27 0.30 -12.19
N GLY A 42 14.26 -0.55 -12.43
CA GLY A 42 14.02 -1.18 -13.72
C GLY A 42 14.99 -2.33 -14.03
N ILE A 43 15.79 -2.79 -13.05
CA ILE A 43 16.77 -3.86 -13.27
C ILE A 43 16.16 -5.24 -12.98
N PRO A 44 16.13 -6.16 -13.96
CA PRO A 44 15.89 -7.58 -13.70
C PRO A 44 17.12 -8.24 -13.04
N VAL A 45 16.84 -9.06 -12.02
CA VAL A 45 17.82 -9.83 -11.27
C VAL A 45 17.53 -11.31 -11.43
N VAL A 46 18.42 -12.04 -12.10
CA VAL A 46 18.25 -13.46 -12.38
C VAL A 46 18.94 -14.30 -11.33
N GLN A 47 18.21 -15.25 -10.75
CA GLN A 47 18.74 -16.27 -9.85
C GLN A 47 19.15 -17.51 -10.62
N THR A 48 20.38 -17.96 -10.33
CA THR A 48 20.91 -19.26 -10.73
C THR A 48 21.11 -20.14 -9.48
N ASN A 49 21.62 -21.36 -9.68
CA ASN A 49 22.04 -22.22 -8.57
C ASN A 49 23.22 -21.67 -7.73
N LYS A 50 23.99 -20.71 -8.24
CA LYS A 50 25.26 -20.27 -7.64
C LYS A 50 25.30 -18.79 -7.29
N GLU A 51 24.54 -17.98 -8.01
CA GLU A 51 24.65 -16.52 -7.99
C GLU A 51 23.33 -15.84 -8.38
N LEU A 52 23.15 -14.61 -7.91
CA LEU A 52 22.28 -13.60 -8.49
C LEU A 52 23.04 -12.79 -9.53
N ILE A 53 22.34 -12.43 -10.61
CA ILE A 53 22.91 -11.71 -11.75
C ILE A 53 22.01 -10.53 -12.08
N GLY A 54 22.52 -9.30 -11.98
CA GLY A 54 21.84 -8.12 -12.48
C GLY A 54 22.06 -7.98 -13.99
N ILE A 55 20.98 -7.72 -14.73
CA ILE A 55 21.01 -7.56 -16.19
C ILE A 55 20.58 -6.14 -16.55
N ASP A 56 21.37 -5.46 -17.38
CA ASP A 56 20.96 -4.23 -18.07
C ASP A 56 19.91 -4.59 -19.12
N PRO A 57 18.65 -4.14 -18.96
CA PRO A 57 17.57 -4.51 -19.86
C PRO A 57 17.60 -3.77 -21.20
N TYR A 58 18.38 -2.69 -21.34
CA TYR A 58 18.52 -1.92 -22.58
C TYR A 58 19.65 -2.48 -23.44
N GLN A 59 20.78 -2.82 -22.82
CA GLN A 59 21.94 -3.37 -23.51
C GLN A 59 21.93 -4.90 -23.61
N SER A 60 21.04 -5.56 -22.86
CA SER A 60 20.98 -7.02 -22.76
C SER A 60 22.32 -7.61 -22.31
N LYS A 61 22.91 -7.04 -21.25
CA LYS A 61 24.24 -7.42 -20.72
C LYS A 61 24.21 -7.59 -19.21
N VAL A 62 25.10 -8.44 -18.71
CA VAL A 62 25.33 -8.58 -17.27
C VAL A 62 26.02 -7.33 -16.73
N ILE A 63 25.46 -6.73 -15.67
CA ILE A 63 26.04 -5.56 -14.99
C ILE A 63 26.78 -5.94 -13.72
N TRP A 64 26.30 -6.94 -12.97
CA TRP A 64 26.93 -7.43 -11.75
C TRP A 64 26.53 -8.87 -11.45
N ARG A 65 27.32 -9.51 -10.58
CA ARG A 65 27.12 -10.89 -10.10
C ARG A 65 27.35 -10.93 -8.59
N GLN A 66 26.48 -11.63 -7.88
CA GLN A 66 26.58 -11.82 -6.43
C GLN A 66 26.42 -13.31 -6.08
N PRO A 67 27.42 -13.94 -5.43
CA PRO A 67 27.28 -15.33 -4.99
C PRO A 67 26.10 -15.54 -4.04
N MET A 68 25.38 -16.66 -4.21
CA MET A 68 24.35 -17.10 -3.27
C MET A 68 25.00 -17.59 -1.97
N GLY A 69 24.30 -17.40 -0.84
CA GLY A 69 24.67 -17.99 0.43
C GLY A 69 24.18 -19.43 0.56
N SER A 70 24.25 -19.98 1.77
CA SER A 70 23.87 -21.37 2.05
C SER A 70 22.36 -21.63 1.94
N LEU A 71 21.51 -20.60 2.04
CA LEU A 71 20.06 -20.74 1.87
C LEU A 71 19.66 -20.80 0.39
N GLY A 72 20.32 -20.01 -0.45
CA GLY A 72 20.17 -20.05 -1.90
C GLY A 72 20.50 -21.42 -2.49
N SER A 73 21.51 -22.11 -1.94
CA SER A 73 21.86 -23.47 -2.37
C SER A 73 20.88 -24.55 -1.89
N LEU A 74 20.15 -24.32 -0.78
CA LEU A 74 19.10 -25.23 -0.28
C LEU A 74 17.79 -25.09 -1.04
N SER A 75 17.42 -23.87 -1.48
CA SER A 75 16.28 -23.64 -2.38
C SER A 75 16.42 -24.41 -3.71
N ALA A 76 17.66 -24.77 -4.10
CA ALA A 76 17.94 -25.59 -5.27
C ALA A 76 17.41 -27.04 -5.18
N PHE A 77 16.99 -27.50 -3.99
CA PHE A 77 16.47 -28.84 -3.74
C PHE A 77 14.93 -28.95 -3.67
N GLY A 78 14.20 -27.88 -4.02
CA GLY A 78 12.75 -27.95 -4.24
C GLY A 78 11.90 -27.98 -2.96
N GLY A 79 12.41 -27.49 -1.83
CA GLY A 79 11.59 -27.20 -0.65
C GLY A 79 10.78 -25.91 -0.82
N ASP A 80 9.58 -25.86 -0.23
CA ASP A 80 8.64 -24.72 -0.17
C ASP A 80 9.18 -23.51 0.65
N GLY A 81 10.45 -23.14 0.46
CA GLY A 81 11.09 -22.02 1.13
C GLY A 81 10.66 -20.68 0.53
N GLY A 82 10.31 -19.71 1.38
CA GLY A 82 9.95 -18.35 0.96
C GLY A 82 11.01 -17.66 0.10
N SER A 83 10.63 -16.53 -0.52
CA SER A 83 11.49 -15.82 -1.50
C SER A 83 12.90 -15.57 -0.95
N VAL A 84 13.89 -15.95 -1.77
CA VAL A 84 15.32 -15.77 -1.43
C VAL A 84 15.76 -14.32 -1.67
N VAL A 85 15.02 -13.58 -2.51
CA VAL A 85 15.23 -12.17 -2.82
C VAL A 85 13.97 -11.39 -2.50
N ASN A 86 14.08 -10.35 -1.69
CA ASN A 86 12.96 -9.47 -1.35
C ASN A 86 13.29 -8.06 -1.83
N ASN A 87 12.41 -7.46 -2.65
CA ASN A 87 12.53 -6.04 -3.00
C ASN A 87 12.22 -5.17 -1.78
N ILE A 88 12.90 -4.03 -1.68
CA ILE A 88 12.45 -2.92 -0.86
C ILE A 88 11.70 -1.98 -1.81
N ALA A 89 10.37 -1.96 -1.67
CA ALA A 89 9.47 -1.18 -2.53
C ALA A 89 9.90 0.29 -2.62
N ASP A 90 9.70 0.91 -3.78
CA ASP A 90 10.08 2.31 -4.08
C ASP A 90 11.58 2.62 -3.87
N THR A 91 12.47 1.62 -3.90
CA THR A 91 13.92 1.82 -3.78
C THR A 91 14.70 0.94 -4.76
N PRO A 92 15.95 1.29 -5.12
CA PRO A 92 16.77 0.44 -5.97
C PRO A 92 17.35 -0.78 -5.22
N PHE A 93 16.89 -1.07 -4.00
CA PHE A 93 17.50 -2.04 -3.10
C PHE A 93 16.75 -3.37 -3.04
N ILE A 94 17.50 -4.46 -2.93
CA ILE A 94 17.00 -5.81 -2.67
C ILE A 94 17.68 -6.43 -1.45
N ILE A 95 16.99 -7.37 -0.80
CA ILE A 95 17.49 -8.15 0.31
C ILE A 95 17.63 -9.61 -0.13
N LEU A 96 18.86 -10.10 -0.15
CA LEU A 96 19.21 -11.50 -0.38
C LEU A 96 19.31 -12.24 0.96
N GLU A 97 18.57 -13.36 1.08
CA GLU A 97 18.59 -14.29 2.23
C GLU A 97 18.38 -13.63 3.59
N TYR A 98 17.62 -12.53 3.64
CA TYR A 98 17.43 -11.71 4.84
C TYR A 98 18.75 -11.20 5.46
N LYS A 99 19.87 -11.18 4.74
CA LYS A 99 21.20 -10.89 5.32
C LYS A 99 22.07 -9.95 4.50
N THR A 100 21.80 -9.82 3.21
CA THR A 100 22.61 -8.99 2.31
C THR A 100 21.72 -8.00 1.61
N LEU A 101 21.94 -6.71 1.86
CA LEU A 101 21.23 -5.62 1.17
C LEU A 101 22.10 -5.16 0.01
N ILE A 102 21.54 -5.18 -1.20
CA ILE A 102 22.25 -4.94 -2.47
C ILE A 102 21.52 -3.83 -3.23
N ASP A 103 22.28 -2.90 -3.80
CA ASP A 103 21.77 -1.97 -4.81
C ASP A 103 21.73 -2.62 -6.19
N THR A 104 20.54 -2.71 -6.78
CA THR A 104 20.33 -3.39 -8.06
C THR A 104 20.95 -2.69 -9.26
N ARG A 105 21.25 -1.39 -9.17
CA ARG A 105 21.82 -0.61 -10.28
C ARG A 105 23.26 -0.99 -10.59
N ASN A 106 24.01 -1.41 -9.56
CA ASN A 106 25.46 -1.63 -9.64
C ASN A 106 25.96 -2.88 -8.90
N GLY A 107 25.11 -3.54 -8.11
CA GLY A 107 25.47 -4.72 -7.32
C GLY A 107 26.22 -4.39 -6.03
N ASN A 108 26.28 -3.12 -5.62
CA ASN A 108 26.96 -2.72 -4.40
C ASN A 108 26.26 -3.33 -3.18
N ILE A 109 27.03 -4.02 -2.34
CA ILE A 109 26.55 -4.52 -1.06
C ILE A 109 26.60 -3.39 -0.04
N LEU A 110 25.44 -3.00 0.49
CA LEU A 110 25.33 -1.92 1.47
C LEU A 110 25.38 -2.46 2.90
N LEU A 111 24.74 -3.60 3.16
CA LEU A 111 24.78 -4.31 4.44
C LEU A 111 24.98 -5.81 4.21
N LYS A 112 25.75 -6.47 5.09
CA LYS A 112 26.03 -7.90 4.98
C LYS A 112 26.19 -8.57 6.35
N GLY A 113 25.72 -9.81 6.45
CA GLY A 113 26.04 -10.73 7.54
C GLY A 113 24.94 -10.78 8.61
N ASN A 114 24.56 -9.63 9.16
CA ASN A 114 23.47 -9.54 10.14
C ASN A 114 22.11 -9.79 9.47
N LYS A 115 21.18 -10.42 10.20
CA LYS A 115 19.81 -10.61 9.73
C LYS A 115 19.11 -9.25 9.66
N ILE A 116 18.61 -8.87 8.49
CA ILE A 116 17.71 -7.74 8.29
C ILE A 116 16.34 -8.14 8.82
N GLU A 117 15.82 -7.38 9.79
CA GLU A 117 14.54 -7.68 10.44
C GLU A 117 13.40 -6.82 9.91
N THR A 118 13.67 -5.54 9.68
CA THR A 118 12.70 -4.57 9.16
C THR A 118 13.43 -3.40 8.51
N PHE A 119 12.72 -2.68 7.64
CA PHE A 119 13.19 -1.50 6.95
C PHE A 119 12.02 -0.52 6.77
N GLU A 120 12.33 0.77 6.63
CA GLU A 120 11.37 1.79 6.21
C GLU A 120 12.03 2.75 5.21
N LEU A 121 11.30 3.12 4.16
CA LEU A 121 11.63 4.25 3.30
C LEU A 121 11.32 5.57 4.02
N LEU A 122 12.27 6.50 3.98
CA LEU A 122 12.09 7.90 4.35
C LEU A 122 12.07 8.73 3.05
N PRO A 123 10.89 8.96 2.44
CA PRO A 123 10.80 9.50 1.08
C PRO A 123 11.38 10.90 0.97
N ASP A 124 11.10 11.79 1.92
CA ASP A 124 11.61 13.18 1.97
C ASP A 124 13.14 13.28 1.99
N PHE A 125 13.82 12.20 2.40
CA PHE A 125 15.28 12.15 2.50
C PHE A 125 15.92 11.22 1.47
N TYR A 126 15.11 10.52 0.66
CA TYR A 126 15.59 9.49 -0.27
C TYR A 126 16.53 8.50 0.42
N ALA A 127 16.12 8.05 1.60
CA ALA A 127 16.93 7.20 2.45
C ALA A 127 16.10 6.02 2.98
N VAL A 128 16.78 4.91 3.27
CA VAL A 128 16.16 3.72 3.86
C VAL A 128 16.73 3.50 5.24
N LEU A 129 15.85 3.42 6.24
CA LEU A 129 16.18 3.03 7.59
C LEU A 129 16.09 1.51 7.71
N VAL A 130 17.12 0.84 8.22
CA VAL A 130 17.18 -0.62 8.29
C VAL A 130 17.59 -1.08 9.69
N MET A 131 16.80 -1.97 10.28
CA MET A 131 17.15 -2.68 11.50
C MET A 131 17.79 -4.03 11.17
N THR A 132 18.97 -4.28 11.73
CA THR A 132 19.65 -5.57 11.63
C THR A 132 19.91 -6.20 12.99
N LYS A 133 19.89 -7.53 13.05
CA LYS A 133 20.21 -8.35 14.22
C LYS A 133 21.42 -9.24 13.93
N GLY A 134 22.47 -9.08 14.73
CA GLY A 134 23.61 -9.98 14.70
C GLY A 134 23.35 -11.30 15.43
N GLU A 135 24.29 -12.23 15.36
CA GLU A 135 24.11 -13.60 15.87
C GLU A 135 23.90 -13.67 17.38
N LYS A 136 24.49 -12.74 18.14
CA LYS A 136 24.33 -12.66 19.60
C LYS A 136 23.11 -11.83 20.01
N GLY A 137 22.29 -11.42 19.04
CA GLY A 137 21.07 -10.64 19.25
C GLY A 137 21.28 -9.13 19.34
N GLU A 138 22.49 -8.64 19.11
CA GLU A 138 22.79 -7.22 18.98
C GLU A 138 21.99 -6.59 17.84
N LYS A 139 21.40 -5.43 18.10
CA LYS A 139 20.58 -4.70 17.14
C LYS A 139 21.33 -3.48 16.64
N ASN A 140 21.38 -3.28 15.34
CA ASN A 140 21.93 -2.08 14.74
C ASN A 140 20.88 -1.42 13.85
N LEU A 141 20.75 -0.10 13.98
CA LEU A 141 19.97 0.73 13.09
C LEU A 141 20.91 1.40 12.10
N SER A 142 20.64 1.24 10.82
CA SER A 142 21.44 1.84 9.74
C SER A 142 20.55 2.75 8.90
N LEU A 143 21.13 3.84 8.41
CA LEU A 143 20.48 4.70 7.42
C LEU A 143 21.29 4.64 6.13
N LEU A 144 20.60 4.37 5.02
CA LEU A 144 21.19 4.18 3.72
C LEU A 144 20.68 5.27 2.78
N ASP A 145 21.58 5.96 2.12
CA ASP A 145 21.25 6.95 1.09
C ASP A 145 21.03 6.26 -0.26
N MET A 146 19.89 6.52 -0.88
CA MET A 146 19.50 5.94 -2.16
C MET A 146 20.22 6.60 -3.34
N ARG A 147 20.61 7.88 -3.23
CA ARG A 147 21.29 8.59 -4.32
C ARG A 147 22.70 8.05 -4.54
N SER A 148 23.49 7.97 -3.46
CA SER A 148 24.90 7.61 -3.52
C SER A 148 25.19 6.12 -3.31
N SER A 149 24.17 5.30 -3.02
CA SER A 149 24.33 3.88 -2.68
C SER A 149 25.29 3.68 -1.50
N LYS A 150 25.09 4.41 -0.40
CA LYS A 150 25.99 4.37 0.78
C LYS A 150 25.22 4.23 2.08
N VAL A 151 25.81 3.51 3.02
CA VAL A 151 25.42 3.60 4.43
C VAL A 151 25.94 4.92 5.00
N LEU A 152 25.03 5.82 5.38
CA LEU A 152 25.37 7.11 5.97
C LEU A 152 25.89 6.94 7.40
N TRP A 153 25.20 6.11 8.18
CA TRP A 153 25.62 5.73 9.53
C TRP A 153 25.03 4.39 9.93
N THR A 154 25.62 3.79 10.97
CA THR A 154 25.10 2.60 11.64
C THR A 154 25.30 2.76 13.13
N THR A 155 24.22 2.58 13.87
CA THR A 155 24.15 2.86 15.30
C THR A 155 23.71 1.62 16.06
N PRO A 156 24.53 1.11 17.00
CA PRO A 156 24.12 0.01 17.86
C PRO A 156 23.03 0.47 18.83
N LEU A 157 21.97 -0.32 18.93
CA LEU A 157 20.83 -0.04 19.81
C LEU A 157 20.78 -1.05 20.97
N LYS A 158 20.55 -0.52 22.16
CA LYS A 158 20.31 -1.31 23.37
C LYS A 158 18.83 -1.65 23.49
N ILE A 159 18.39 -2.66 22.74
CA ILE A 159 16.99 -3.13 22.79
C ILE A 159 16.86 -4.23 23.84
N LYS A 160 16.05 -4.00 24.87
CA LYS A 160 15.71 -5.02 25.86
C LYS A 160 14.57 -5.88 25.33
N THR A 161 14.87 -7.13 24.98
CA THR A 161 13.85 -8.15 24.67
C THR A 161 13.21 -8.66 25.95
N SER A 162 11.88 -8.64 26.03
CA SER A 162 11.15 -9.21 27.16
C SER A 162 11.16 -10.74 27.12
N LEU A 163 10.89 -11.39 28.26
CA LEU A 163 10.73 -12.85 28.34
C LEU A 163 9.61 -13.36 27.41
N MET A 164 8.56 -12.56 27.21
CA MET A 164 7.46 -12.88 26.31
C MET A 164 7.87 -12.73 24.85
N ASP A 165 8.68 -11.72 24.49
CA ASP A 165 9.24 -11.60 23.13
C ASP A 165 10.14 -12.80 22.80
N LYS A 166 10.88 -13.30 23.80
CA LYS A 166 11.67 -14.54 23.66
C LYS A 166 10.81 -15.79 23.53
N ALA A 167 9.69 -15.89 24.26
CA ALA A 167 8.75 -17.00 24.17
C ALA A 167 7.96 -16.98 22.85
N MET A 168 7.58 -15.80 22.37
CA MET A 168 6.88 -15.57 21.11
C MET A 168 7.81 -15.72 19.91
N ALA A 169 9.11 -15.44 20.04
CA ALA A 169 10.09 -15.73 18.99
C ALA A 169 10.31 -17.25 18.76
N LEU A 170 9.80 -18.12 19.63
CA LEU A 170 9.84 -19.58 19.47
C LEU A 170 8.66 -20.13 18.66
N SER A 171 7.61 -19.35 18.39
CA SER A 171 6.53 -19.76 17.50
C SER A 171 6.83 -19.33 16.06
N ALA A 172 6.72 -20.27 15.12
CA ALA A 172 7.05 -20.07 13.70
C ALA A 172 6.12 -19.07 12.96
N ASP A 173 4.97 -18.74 13.56
CA ASP A 173 3.89 -17.97 12.90
C ASP A 173 3.85 -16.48 13.27
N ASN A 174 4.85 -15.94 13.98
CA ASN A 174 4.83 -14.54 14.37
C ASN A 174 5.41 -13.62 13.29
N PRO A 175 4.74 -12.47 13.00
CA PRO A 175 5.29 -11.47 12.11
C PRO A 175 6.59 -10.91 12.71
N PRO A 176 7.59 -10.59 11.87
CA PRO A 176 8.81 -9.92 12.32
C PRO A 176 8.44 -8.61 13.04
N GLU A 177 9.21 -8.24 14.07
CA GLU A 177 9.09 -6.92 14.71
C GLU A 177 9.31 -5.84 13.64
N SER A 178 8.30 -5.00 13.41
CA SER A 178 8.38 -3.87 12.48
C SER A 178 8.63 -2.56 13.21
N PHE A 179 9.06 -1.54 12.47
CA PHE A 179 8.93 -0.17 12.94
C PHE A 179 7.44 0.17 13.12
N ARG A 180 7.13 0.91 14.17
CA ARG A 180 5.79 1.45 14.45
C ARG A 180 5.91 2.92 14.82
N ASN A 181 4.88 3.70 14.48
CA ASN A 181 4.78 5.13 14.81
C ASN A 181 6.06 5.90 14.43
N LEU A 182 6.61 5.64 13.24
CA LEU A 182 7.77 6.35 12.74
C LEU A 182 7.38 7.81 12.44
N ILE A 183 8.15 8.73 12.99
CA ILE A 183 8.02 10.17 12.78
C ILE A 183 9.40 10.69 12.39
N PHE A 184 9.44 11.54 11.38
CA PHE A 184 10.63 12.29 11.04
C PHE A 184 10.32 13.78 10.86
N THR A 185 11.28 14.63 11.21
CA THR A 185 11.14 16.08 11.16
C THR A 185 11.95 16.66 10.01
N LYS A 186 11.63 17.88 9.56
CA LYS A 186 12.39 18.59 8.50
C LYS A 186 13.89 18.76 8.84
N ASP A 187 14.23 18.85 10.13
CA ASP A 187 15.62 18.95 10.63
C ASP A 187 16.29 17.57 10.81
N TYR A 188 15.69 16.56 10.19
CA TYR A 188 16.14 15.18 10.15
C TYR A 188 16.27 14.53 11.53
N LYS A 189 15.33 14.79 12.44
CA LYS A 189 15.18 13.99 13.66
C LYS A 189 14.22 12.85 13.37
N ILE A 190 14.56 11.65 13.84
CA ILE A 190 13.75 10.45 13.61
C ILE A 190 13.36 9.89 14.98
N ALA A 191 12.07 9.63 15.18
CA ALA A 191 11.54 8.91 16.32
C ALA A 191 10.72 7.71 15.86
N LEU A 192 10.86 6.58 16.53
CA LEU A 192 10.14 5.36 16.19
C LEU A 192 9.97 4.45 17.40
N MET A 193 9.03 3.51 17.27
CA MET A 193 8.90 2.38 18.16
C MET A 193 9.43 1.11 17.48
N TYR A 194 10.20 0.33 18.24
CA TYR A 194 10.65 -1.00 17.84
C TYR A 194 10.51 -1.95 19.04
N GLY A 195 9.59 -2.91 18.94
CA GLY A 195 9.15 -3.68 20.12
C GLY A 195 8.57 -2.75 21.19
N LYS A 196 9.13 -2.81 22.41
CA LYS A 196 8.80 -1.92 23.55
C LYS A 196 9.79 -0.75 23.70
N SER A 197 10.74 -0.61 22.79
CA SER A 197 11.71 0.49 22.80
C SER A 197 11.17 1.66 21.99
N ILE A 198 11.31 2.86 22.55
CA ILE A 198 11.15 4.12 21.84
C ILE A 198 12.54 4.65 21.58
N ILE A 199 12.84 4.89 20.31
CA ILE A 199 14.14 5.35 19.83
C ILE A 199 13.94 6.71 19.22
N MET A 200 14.77 7.67 19.64
CA MET A 200 14.94 8.96 18.99
C MET A 200 16.40 9.09 18.57
N ILE A 201 16.63 9.44 17.31
CA ILE A 201 17.96 9.50 16.71
C ILE A 201 18.09 10.75 15.84
N ASP A 202 19.28 11.34 15.84
CA ASP A 202 19.64 12.38 14.90
C ASP A 202 19.96 11.73 13.54
N GLY A 203 19.08 11.94 12.56
CA GLY A 203 19.21 11.36 11.22
C GLY A 203 20.45 11.83 10.46
N ASN A 204 21.06 12.96 10.84
CA ASN A 204 22.26 13.45 10.17
C ASN A 204 23.51 12.60 10.47
N ASN A 205 23.59 11.98 11.66
CA ASN A 205 24.82 11.33 12.12
C ASN A 205 24.60 10.03 12.92
N GLY A 206 23.34 9.61 13.09
CA GLY A 206 23.00 8.39 13.82
C GLY A 206 23.13 8.50 15.34
N LYS A 207 23.33 9.69 15.90
CA LYS A 207 23.45 9.86 17.36
C LYS A 207 22.12 9.56 18.03
N VAL A 208 22.10 8.57 18.92
CA VAL A 208 20.93 8.26 19.77
C VAL A 208 20.70 9.42 20.73
N LEU A 209 19.54 10.05 20.63
CA LEU A 209 19.06 11.07 21.55
C LEU A 209 18.26 10.44 22.69
N MET A 210 17.50 9.39 22.39
CA MET A 210 16.71 8.62 23.35
C MET A 210 16.64 7.15 22.92
N ASN A 211 16.73 6.22 23.88
CA ASN A 211 16.46 4.80 23.66
C ASN A 211 15.93 4.20 24.97
N GLU A 212 14.64 4.38 25.19
CA GLU A 212 13.97 4.02 26.44
C GLU A 212 13.02 2.84 26.22
N ASN A 213 12.88 1.98 27.22
CA ASN A 213 11.87 0.92 27.20
C ASN A 213 10.61 1.44 27.88
N MET A 214 9.54 1.62 27.11
CA MET A 214 8.30 2.18 27.59
C MET A 214 7.12 1.36 27.08
N LYS A 215 6.12 1.19 27.95
CA LYS A 215 4.80 0.74 27.50
C LYS A 215 4.10 1.93 26.89
N SER A 216 4.33 2.18 25.60
CA SER A 216 3.66 3.22 24.83
C SER A 216 2.67 2.60 23.86
N GLY A 217 1.61 3.35 23.56
CA GLY A 217 0.63 3.00 22.53
C GLY A 217 0.80 3.81 21.24
N LEU A 218 1.16 5.10 21.34
CA LEU A 218 1.20 6.02 20.21
C LEU A 218 2.36 7.02 20.34
N LEU A 219 2.98 7.37 19.20
CA LEU A 219 3.81 8.57 19.07
C LEU A 219 3.09 9.58 18.15
N PHE A 220 3.16 10.87 18.49
CA PHE A 220 2.76 11.95 17.58
C PHE A 220 3.65 13.18 17.79
N THR A 221 3.55 14.15 16.88
CA THR A 221 4.35 15.39 16.91
C THR A 221 3.44 16.60 16.73
N ASP A 222 3.89 17.76 17.16
CA ASP A 222 3.22 19.04 16.86
C ASP A 222 3.49 19.50 15.43
N SER A 223 2.69 20.44 14.93
CA SER A 223 2.83 20.98 13.57
C SER A 223 4.16 21.69 13.31
N GLN A 224 4.91 22.08 14.35
CA GLN A 224 6.26 22.64 14.23
C GLN A 224 7.36 21.58 14.32
N SER A 225 7.01 20.31 14.56
CA SER A 225 7.93 19.19 14.69
C SER A 225 9.02 19.37 15.75
N LYS A 226 8.71 20.09 16.83
CA LYS A 226 9.66 20.37 17.92
C LYS A 226 9.55 19.41 19.09
N ASN A 227 8.35 18.87 19.34
CA ASN A 227 8.08 17.99 20.47
C ASN A 227 7.56 16.64 20.00
N LEU A 228 8.10 15.58 20.60
CA LEU A 228 7.58 14.22 20.50
C LEU A 228 6.64 13.98 21.68
N PHE A 229 5.41 13.60 21.38
CA PHE A 229 4.41 13.20 22.36
C PHE A 229 4.27 11.68 22.35
N ILE A 230 4.34 11.09 23.54
CA ILE A 230 4.31 9.64 23.75
C ILE A 230 3.10 9.32 24.61
N VAL A 231 2.12 8.63 24.04
CA VAL A 231 0.93 8.18 24.77
C VAL A 231 1.26 6.87 25.47
N ASP A 232 1.01 6.81 26.79
CA ASP A 232 1.18 5.61 27.59
C ASP A 232 0.25 4.49 27.09
N GLY A 233 0.71 3.24 27.16
CA GLY A 233 -0.14 2.06 26.98
C GLY A 233 -0.94 1.74 28.24
N THR A 234 -2.06 1.03 28.11
CA THR A 234 -2.87 0.60 29.26
C THR A 234 -2.08 -0.32 30.22
N LYS A 235 -2.42 -0.33 31.52
CA LYS A 235 -1.83 -1.26 32.49
C LYS A 235 -2.50 -2.64 32.42
N GLY A 236 -1.74 -3.74 32.36
CA GLY A 236 -2.24 -5.13 32.40
C GLY A 236 -1.70 -6.03 31.28
N ILE A 237 -2.04 -7.33 31.30
CA ILE A 237 -1.67 -8.32 30.24
C ILE A 237 -2.48 -8.09 28.96
N VAL A 238 -3.74 -7.66 29.08
CA VAL A 238 -4.65 -7.38 27.94
C VAL A 238 -4.30 -6.06 27.20
N ALA A 239 -3.34 -5.29 27.73
CA ALA A 239 -2.91 -4.02 27.16
C ALA A 239 -2.19 -4.15 25.81
N GLU A 240 -1.76 -5.36 25.44
CA GLU A 240 -1.05 -5.62 24.17
C GLU A 240 -1.98 -5.60 22.94
N LEU A 241 -3.30 -5.39 23.13
CA LEU A 241 -4.31 -5.29 22.07
C LEU A 241 -4.63 -3.85 21.62
N GLY A 242 -3.67 -2.92 21.70
CA GLY A 242 -3.82 -1.58 21.09
C GLY A 242 -4.75 -0.63 21.86
N THR A 243 -4.73 -0.68 23.20
CA THR A 243 -5.49 0.26 24.03
C THR A 243 -4.59 1.34 24.64
N PHE A 244 -4.99 2.60 24.52
CA PHE A 244 -4.25 3.74 25.04
C PHE A 244 -4.57 4.02 26.52
N GLY A 245 -3.54 4.45 27.24
CA GLY A 245 -3.64 4.97 28.60
C GLY A 245 -4.12 6.41 28.65
N ASP A 246 -4.06 7.01 29.83
CA ASP A 246 -4.48 8.37 30.13
C ASP A 246 -3.29 9.33 30.39
N GLY A 247 -2.06 8.86 30.18
CA GLY A 247 -0.83 9.65 30.32
C GLY A 247 -0.18 9.92 28.97
N ILE A 248 0.36 11.13 28.83
CA ILE A 248 1.18 11.51 27.67
C ILE A 248 2.46 12.15 28.21
N THR A 249 3.60 11.69 27.74
CA THR A 249 4.92 12.27 28.06
C THR A 249 5.45 13.03 26.85
N LEU A 250 6.03 14.21 27.10
CA LEU A 250 6.52 15.11 26.07
C LEU A 250 8.05 15.12 26.11
N TYR A 251 8.66 15.07 24.94
CA TYR A 251 10.10 15.14 24.76
C TYR A 251 10.45 16.20 23.72
N ASP A 252 11.54 16.93 23.94
CA ASP A 252 12.12 17.81 22.93
C ASP A 252 12.85 16.96 21.87
N PHE A 253 12.49 17.11 20.59
CA PHE A 253 13.04 16.30 19.49
C PHE A 253 14.55 16.51 19.26
N ASN A 254 15.08 17.69 19.61
CA ASN A 254 16.47 18.04 19.36
C ASN A 254 17.41 17.43 20.40
N THR A 255 16.93 17.30 21.63
CA THR A 255 17.74 16.89 22.77
C THR A 255 17.39 15.51 23.31
N GLY A 256 16.20 14.99 23.00
CA GLY A 256 15.66 13.75 23.56
C GLY A 256 15.29 13.86 25.04
N LYS A 257 15.22 15.07 25.61
CA LYS A 257 14.91 15.29 27.03
C LYS A 257 13.41 15.42 27.25
N GLU A 258 12.91 14.78 28.31
CA GLU A 258 11.55 14.98 28.79
C GLU A 258 11.36 16.48 29.15
N ASN A 259 10.32 17.11 28.60
CA ASN A 259 10.01 18.52 28.85
C ASN A 259 8.59 18.74 29.41
N GLY A 260 7.78 17.68 29.56
CA GLY A 260 6.46 17.79 30.17
C GLY A 260 5.69 16.48 30.25
N LYS A 261 4.55 16.52 30.95
CA LYS A 261 3.56 15.42 31.02
C LYS A 261 2.14 15.98 31.01
N ILE A 262 1.25 15.30 30.29
CA ILE A 262 -0.19 15.55 30.31
C ILE A 262 -0.88 14.34 30.95
N LYS A 263 -1.76 14.61 31.91
CA LYS A 263 -2.68 13.62 32.46
C LYS A 263 -4.09 13.93 31.96
N LEU A 264 -4.66 12.99 31.22
CA LEU A 264 -6.02 13.06 30.70
C LEU A 264 -7.03 12.63 31.79
N ALA A 265 -8.28 13.04 31.60
CA ALA A 265 -9.37 12.68 32.50
C ALA A 265 -9.77 11.19 32.35
N ASP A 266 -9.59 10.63 31.17
CA ASP A 266 -9.80 9.22 30.83
C ASP A 266 -8.79 8.82 29.73
N LYS A 267 -8.86 7.58 29.24
CA LYS A 267 -8.03 7.05 28.17
C LYS A 267 -8.03 7.94 26.94
N PHE A 268 -6.84 8.11 26.37
CA PHE A 268 -6.62 8.75 25.07
C PHE A 268 -7.45 8.06 23.99
N ALA A 269 -7.95 8.85 23.04
CA ALA A 269 -8.61 8.34 21.86
C ALA A 269 -7.98 8.93 20.59
N TRP A 270 -7.90 10.25 20.48
CA TRP A 270 -7.30 10.93 19.33
C TRP A 270 -6.80 12.33 19.70
N VAL A 271 -5.99 12.91 18.81
CA VAL A 271 -5.47 14.27 18.90
C VAL A 271 -5.59 14.97 17.55
N GLU A 272 -5.90 16.26 17.58
CA GLU A 272 -5.85 17.15 16.42
C GLU A 272 -5.02 18.41 16.75
N ASP A 273 -4.20 18.85 15.81
CA ASP A 273 -3.45 20.11 15.90
C ASP A 273 -4.17 21.18 15.08
N ILE A 274 -4.70 22.20 15.76
CA ILE A 274 -5.47 23.27 15.13
C ILE A 274 -5.00 24.61 15.68
N ASP A 275 -4.48 25.47 14.80
CA ASP A 275 -4.09 26.85 15.13
C ASP A 275 -3.12 26.92 16.33
N GLY A 276 -2.08 26.07 16.28
CA GLY A 276 -1.01 26.06 17.29
C GLY A 276 -1.39 25.41 18.62
N LYS A 277 -2.44 24.59 18.66
CA LYS A 277 -3.00 23.99 19.87
C LYS A 277 -3.32 22.53 19.63
N LEU A 278 -3.06 21.70 20.62
CA LEU A 278 -3.40 20.28 20.62
C LEU A 278 -4.75 20.08 21.28
N PHE A 279 -5.72 19.62 20.50
CA PHE A 279 -7.03 19.18 20.98
C PHE A 279 -6.97 17.69 21.23
N ILE A 280 -6.86 17.30 22.50
CA ILE A 280 -6.72 15.91 22.90
C ILE A 280 -8.04 15.40 23.43
N LYS A 281 -8.59 14.41 22.73
CA LYS A 281 -9.83 13.74 23.13
C LYS A 281 -9.52 12.52 23.99
N SER A 282 -10.17 12.48 25.14
CA SER A 282 -10.29 11.31 26.00
C SER A 282 -11.73 10.80 25.95
N LYS A 283 -12.00 9.59 26.45
CA LYS A 283 -13.36 9.04 26.45
C LYS A 283 -14.36 10.02 27.12
N GLY A 284 -15.29 10.55 26.33
CA GLY A 284 -16.33 11.48 26.79
C GLY A 284 -15.89 12.94 26.98
N SER A 285 -14.63 13.31 26.72
CA SER A 285 -14.16 14.69 26.91
C SER A 285 -13.05 15.12 25.96
N ILE A 286 -13.00 16.42 25.66
CA ILE A 286 -11.92 17.04 24.88
C ILE A 286 -11.38 18.27 25.61
N ALA A 287 -10.07 18.48 25.51
CA ALA A 287 -9.39 19.65 26.07
C ALA A 287 -8.29 20.14 25.13
N ALA A 288 -8.05 21.46 25.17
CA ALA A 288 -6.98 22.11 24.42
C ALA A 288 -5.72 22.25 25.28
N TYR A 289 -4.57 21.97 24.69
CA TYR A 289 -3.24 22.09 25.29
C TYR A 289 -2.32 22.89 24.36
N ASP A 290 -1.34 23.60 24.93
CA ASP A 290 -0.21 24.09 24.15
C ASP A 290 0.82 22.96 23.90
N TYR A 291 1.83 23.24 23.07
CA TYR A 291 2.87 22.25 22.77
C TYR A 291 3.81 21.94 23.95
N GLY A 292 3.79 22.75 25.01
CA GLY A 292 4.46 22.43 26.28
C GLY A 292 3.63 21.51 27.18
N GLY A 293 2.42 21.12 26.75
CA GLY A 293 1.51 20.28 27.50
C GLY A 293 0.72 21.02 28.58
N LYS A 294 0.75 22.36 28.59
CA LYS A 294 -0.07 23.15 29.50
C LYS A 294 -1.49 23.24 28.94
N LYS A 295 -2.46 22.91 29.78
CA LYS A 295 -3.88 23.02 29.44
C LYS A 295 -4.26 24.49 29.22
N ILE A 296 -4.86 24.78 28.07
CA ILE A 296 -5.33 26.11 27.66
C ILE A 296 -6.76 26.32 28.15
N TRP A 297 -7.64 25.36 27.86
CA TRP A 297 -9.02 25.43 28.33
C TRP A 297 -9.11 25.15 29.81
N LYS A 298 -9.82 26.02 30.54
CA LYS A 298 -9.98 25.85 31.99
C LYS A 298 -10.68 24.52 32.31
N ASP A 299 -11.81 24.29 31.64
CA ASP A 299 -12.64 23.10 31.81
C ASP A 299 -12.59 22.24 30.53
N ASN A 300 -12.69 20.92 30.68
CA ASN A 300 -12.86 20.04 29.52
C ASN A 300 -14.27 20.23 28.97
N PHE A 301 -14.42 20.21 27.66
CA PHE A 301 -15.74 20.02 27.08
C PHE A 301 -16.12 18.54 27.23
N GLN A 302 -17.30 18.27 27.79
CA GLN A 302 -17.79 16.94 28.13
C GLN A 302 -19.03 16.59 27.29
N ALA A 303 -18.97 15.50 26.54
CA ALA A 303 -20.09 14.96 25.77
C ALA A 303 -19.88 13.48 25.46
N LYS A 304 -20.97 12.70 25.31
CA LYS A 304 -20.88 11.24 25.18
C LYS A 304 -20.07 10.77 23.97
N VAL A 305 -20.25 11.41 22.82
CA VAL A 305 -19.65 10.99 21.54
C VAL A 305 -19.10 12.23 20.84
N ILE A 306 -17.89 12.66 21.19
CA ILE A 306 -17.17 13.74 20.49
C ILE A 306 -16.40 13.10 19.35
N TYR A 307 -16.66 13.56 18.12
CA TYR A 307 -16.10 12.96 16.92
C TYR A 307 -15.32 13.93 16.03
N ASP A 308 -15.44 15.25 16.25
CA ASP A 308 -14.76 16.26 15.41
C ASP A 308 -14.65 17.60 16.15
N ILE A 309 -13.67 18.40 15.74
CA ILE A 309 -13.49 19.79 16.17
C ILE A 309 -12.94 20.65 15.03
N GLU A 310 -13.58 21.80 14.78
CA GLU A 310 -13.19 22.69 13.70
C GLU A 310 -12.89 24.10 14.22
N LYS A 311 -11.92 24.79 13.61
CA LYS A 311 -11.69 26.22 13.84
C LYS A 311 -12.80 27.03 13.19
N THR A 312 -13.31 28.03 13.91
CA THR A 312 -14.22 29.06 13.38
C THR A 312 -13.69 30.46 13.68
N ALA A 313 -14.31 31.49 13.10
CA ALA A 313 -13.98 32.89 13.41
C ALA A 313 -14.17 33.23 14.90
N ASP A 314 -15.18 32.63 15.54
CA ASP A 314 -15.58 32.92 16.92
C ASP A 314 -14.97 31.98 17.97
N GLY A 315 -14.16 31.00 17.54
CA GLY A 315 -13.54 30.02 18.42
C GLY A 315 -13.47 28.64 17.78
N TYR A 316 -14.07 27.63 18.41
CA TYR A 316 -14.00 26.23 18.01
C TYR A 316 -15.38 25.58 18.02
N MET A 317 -15.75 24.95 16.91
CA MET A 317 -16.96 24.15 16.80
C MET A 317 -16.64 22.71 17.21
N VAL A 318 -17.22 22.23 18.30
CA VAL A 318 -17.09 20.83 18.72
C VAL A 318 -18.33 20.06 18.30
N TYR A 319 -18.15 18.99 17.56
CA TYR A 319 -19.23 18.13 17.10
C TYR A 319 -19.37 16.91 17.99
N TYR A 320 -20.61 16.65 18.44
CA TYR A 320 -20.89 15.53 19.33
C TYR A 320 -22.31 14.97 19.16
N GLY A 321 -22.43 13.65 19.06
CA GLY A 321 -23.71 12.99 18.79
C GLY A 321 -24.40 13.59 17.56
N ALA A 322 -25.63 14.10 17.71
CA ALA A 322 -26.37 14.81 16.65
C ALA A 322 -26.30 16.35 16.76
N GLU A 323 -25.41 16.87 17.61
CA GLU A 323 -25.31 18.29 17.94
C GLU A 323 -23.90 18.82 17.67
N ARG A 324 -23.79 20.14 17.65
CA ARG A 324 -22.53 20.87 17.67
C ARG A 324 -22.61 22.01 18.67
N MET A 325 -21.48 22.35 19.27
CA MET A 325 -21.36 23.43 20.25
C MET A 325 -20.22 24.35 19.85
N LEU A 326 -20.53 25.65 19.75
CA LEU A 326 -19.50 26.67 19.63
C LEU A 326 -18.90 26.99 21.01
N LEU A 327 -17.58 26.83 21.11
CA LEU A 327 -16.76 27.22 22.25
C LEU A 327 -15.88 28.40 21.85
N ASP A 328 -15.61 29.31 22.78
CA ASP A 328 -14.64 30.39 22.57
C ASP A 328 -13.20 29.85 22.61
N ASN A 329 -12.21 30.72 22.44
CA ASN A 329 -10.80 30.30 22.43
C ASN A 329 -10.32 29.75 23.78
N GLU A 330 -11.01 30.08 24.87
CA GLU A 330 -10.76 29.61 26.23
C GLU A 330 -11.58 28.35 26.60
N GLY A 331 -12.41 27.85 25.69
CA GLY A 331 -13.22 26.65 25.86
C GLY A 331 -14.56 26.86 26.56
N LYS A 332 -15.01 28.11 26.72
CA LYS A 332 -16.33 28.41 27.28
C LYS A 332 -17.38 28.35 26.18
N LYS A 333 -18.56 27.86 26.54
CA LYS A 333 -19.70 27.80 25.61
C LYS A 333 -20.12 29.20 25.20
N VAL A 334 -20.00 29.51 23.90
CA VAL A 334 -20.56 30.72 23.29
C VAL A 334 -22.07 30.54 23.14
N TRP A 335 -22.50 29.35 22.74
CA TRP A 335 -23.91 29.00 22.66
C TRP A 335 -24.45 28.48 24.00
N LYS A 336 -25.69 28.85 24.32
CA LYS A 336 -26.36 28.39 25.56
C LYS A 336 -26.69 26.89 25.52
N LYS A 337 -26.96 26.36 24.32
CA LYS A 337 -27.30 24.96 24.06
C LYS A 337 -26.63 24.54 22.75
N GLY A 338 -26.40 23.23 22.60
CA GLY A 338 -25.96 22.68 21.33
C GLY A 338 -27.01 22.97 20.26
N GLU A 339 -26.54 23.29 19.06
CA GLU A 339 -27.42 23.30 17.90
C GLU A 339 -27.44 21.90 17.32
N ALA A 340 -28.62 21.45 16.89
CA ALA A 340 -28.68 20.27 16.04
C ALA A 340 -27.80 20.54 14.81
N VAL A 341 -26.88 19.63 14.53
CA VAL A 341 -26.33 19.58 13.18
C VAL A 341 -27.54 19.29 12.30
N VAL A 342 -27.78 20.07 11.24
CA VAL A 342 -28.80 19.72 10.23
C VAL A 342 -28.27 18.46 9.56
N SER A 343 -28.53 17.35 10.22
CA SER A 343 -27.92 16.09 9.97
C SER A 343 -29.08 15.23 9.53
N ASN A 344 -29.00 14.77 8.28
CA ASN A 344 -29.89 13.76 7.75
C ASN A 344 -29.57 12.37 8.36
N TYR A 345 -29.00 12.32 9.57
CA TYR A 345 -28.48 11.13 10.23
C TYR A 345 -29.44 10.70 11.33
N GLU A 346 -29.73 9.40 11.38
CA GLU A 346 -30.30 8.81 12.60
C GLU A 346 -29.15 8.44 13.55
N GLN A 347 -29.37 8.53 14.85
CA GLN A 347 -28.35 8.23 15.86
C GLN A 347 -27.84 6.77 15.76
N GLU A 348 -28.70 5.85 15.32
CA GLU A 348 -28.34 4.46 15.03
C GLU A 348 -27.36 4.32 13.86
N ASP A 349 -27.39 5.24 12.88
CA ASP A 349 -26.46 5.21 11.75
C ASP A 349 -25.03 5.53 12.21
N TYR A 350 -24.85 6.41 13.21
CA TYR A 350 -23.53 6.72 13.78
C TYR A 350 -22.98 5.59 14.66
N ASP A 351 -23.80 5.05 15.57
CA ASP A 351 -23.38 3.94 16.45
C ASP A 351 -23.00 2.70 15.62
N PHE A 352 -23.70 2.45 14.51
CA PHE A 352 -23.37 1.38 13.56
C PHE A 352 -22.08 1.65 12.78
N LEU A 353 -21.90 2.87 12.24
CA LEU A 353 -20.70 3.23 11.49
C LEU A 353 -19.44 3.24 12.38
N GLU A 354 -19.53 3.81 13.59
CA GLU A 354 -18.43 3.88 14.56
C GLU A 354 -18.05 2.48 15.08
N SER A 355 -19.01 1.59 15.31
CA SER A 355 -18.74 0.21 15.77
C SER A 355 -18.13 -0.71 14.72
N GLN A 356 -18.39 -0.47 13.43
CA GLN A 356 -17.88 -1.31 12.33
C GLN A 356 -16.62 -0.76 11.66
N GLY A 357 -16.30 0.52 11.90
CA GLY A 357 -15.36 1.25 11.07
C GLY A 357 -15.95 1.51 9.67
N TYR A 358 -15.72 2.70 9.13
CA TYR A 358 -16.25 3.09 7.83
C TYR A 358 -15.27 3.93 7.04
N VAL A 359 -15.48 3.94 5.72
CA VAL A 359 -14.81 4.84 4.80
C VAL A 359 -15.85 5.81 4.24
N LYS A 360 -15.55 7.11 4.29
CA LYS A 360 -16.41 8.19 3.78
C LYS A 360 -15.85 8.72 2.46
N TYR A 361 -16.72 8.81 1.45
CA TYR A 361 -16.47 9.45 0.17
C TYR A 361 -17.37 10.69 0.05
N PRO A 362 -16.82 11.91 0.18
CA PRO A 362 -17.58 13.14 0.05
C PRO A 362 -17.85 13.48 -1.42
N TYR A 363 -19.07 13.95 -1.70
CA TYR A 363 -19.51 14.48 -2.99
C TYR A 363 -20.27 15.79 -2.78
N GLU A 364 -20.40 16.62 -3.81
CA GLU A 364 -21.22 17.85 -3.72
C GLU A 364 -22.70 17.51 -3.46
N ALA A 365 -23.20 16.46 -4.10
CA ALA A 365 -24.58 16.00 -3.97
C ALA A 365 -24.86 15.28 -2.63
N GLY A 366 -23.86 14.70 -1.96
CA GLY A 366 -24.06 13.91 -0.75
C GLY A 366 -22.81 13.18 -0.26
N ASN A 367 -22.95 12.33 0.74
CA ASN A 367 -21.84 11.53 1.28
C ASN A 367 -22.13 10.04 1.10
N LEU A 368 -21.15 9.28 0.61
CA LEU A 368 -21.21 7.82 0.52
C LEU A 368 -20.33 7.21 1.61
N TYR A 369 -20.89 6.28 2.38
CA TYR A 369 -20.23 5.54 3.44
C TYR A 369 -20.21 4.07 3.08
N ILE A 370 -19.05 3.43 3.26
CA ILE A 370 -18.90 2.00 2.99
C ILE A 370 -18.26 1.32 4.20
N THR A 371 -18.91 0.25 4.67
CA THR A 371 -18.40 -0.68 5.68
C THR A 371 -18.23 -2.07 5.05
N SER A 372 -17.77 -3.04 5.84
CA SER A 372 -17.69 -4.46 5.45
C SER A 372 -19.03 -5.05 5.01
N GLN A 373 -20.13 -4.48 5.50
CA GLN A 373 -21.47 -5.06 5.36
C GLN A 373 -22.50 -4.08 4.81
N VAL A 374 -22.17 -2.79 4.64
CA VAL A 374 -23.14 -1.76 4.27
C VAL A 374 -22.55 -0.74 3.32
N ILE A 375 -23.34 -0.35 2.31
CA ILE A 375 -23.17 0.89 1.56
C ILE A 375 -24.31 1.83 1.97
N ARG A 376 -23.98 3.06 2.35
CA ARG A 376 -24.95 4.08 2.75
C ARG A 376 -24.67 5.36 1.98
N TYR A 377 -25.64 5.86 1.22
CA TYR A 377 -25.57 7.18 0.62
C TYR A 377 -26.52 8.13 1.36
N ILE A 378 -26.05 9.33 1.64
CA ILE A 378 -26.79 10.41 2.29
C ILE A 378 -26.76 11.63 1.37
N ASP A 379 -27.92 11.98 0.80
CA ASP A 379 -28.08 13.18 -0.03
C ASP A 379 -28.10 14.45 0.86
N ASN A 380 -27.41 15.49 0.42
CA ASN A 380 -27.28 16.76 1.17
C ASN A 380 -28.58 17.59 1.16
N LYS A 381 -29.47 17.38 0.19
CA LYS A 381 -30.66 18.21 -0.05
C LYS A 381 -31.99 17.44 0.13
N ASP A 382 -32.02 16.15 -0.19
CA ASP A 382 -33.25 15.35 -0.24
C ASP A 382 -33.09 13.97 0.42
N LYS A 383 -33.63 13.82 1.63
CA LYS A 383 -33.59 12.56 2.39
C LYS A 383 -34.18 11.37 1.65
N ALA A 384 -35.15 11.57 0.75
CA ALA A 384 -35.79 10.47 0.03
C ALA A 384 -34.86 9.81 -1.00
N LYS A 385 -33.76 10.49 -1.38
CA LYS A 385 -32.73 9.97 -2.29
C LYS A 385 -31.62 9.20 -1.56
N SER A 386 -31.50 9.38 -0.25
CA SER A 386 -30.59 8.60 0.60
C SER A 386 -31.00 7.12 0.62
N PHE A 387 -30.04 6.20 0.62
CA PHE A 387 -30.32 4.77 0.68
C PHE A 387 -29.31 4.03 1.56
N ARG A 388 -29.74 2.92 2.16
CA ARG A 388 -28.89 1.96 2.85
C ARG A 388 -29.01 0.62 2.15
N ARG A 389 -27.88 0.01 1.84
CA ARG A 389 -27.79 -1.32 1.23
C ARG A 389 -26.92 -2.21 2.10
N THR A 390 -27.45 -3.33 2.54
CA THR A 390 -26.64 -4.40 3.13
C THR A 390 -25.93 -5.16 2.01
N ILE A 391 -24.65 -5.43 2.19
CA ILE A 391 -23.83 -6.27 1.31
C ILE A 391 -23.57 -7.57 2.05
N SER A 392 -23.75 -8.71 1.36
CA SER A 392 -23.92 -9.99 2.06
C SER A 392 -22.63 -10.71 2.49
N TYR A 393 -21.42 -10.18 2.21
CA TYR A 393 -20.19 -10.98 2.35
C TYR A 393 -18.95 -10.24 2.88
N SER A 394 -18.02 -10.98 3.47
CA SER A 394 -16.69 -10.50 3.90
C SER A 394 -15.69 -10.33 2.74
N THR A 395 -16.04 -10.77 1.53
CA THR A 395 -15.18 -10.79 0.33
C THR A 395 -15.53 -9.70 -0.69
N ASN A 396 -16.27 -8.66 -0.27
CA ASN A 396 -16.57 -7.54 -1.16
C ASN A 396 -15.31 -6.76 -1.46
N LEU A 397 -15.20 -6.36 -2.73
CA LEU A 397 -14.07 -5.60 -3.24
C LEU A 397 -14.54 -4.18 -3.45
N VAL A 398 -13.86 -3.24 -2.80
CA VAL A 398 -14.13 -1.81 -2.94
C VAL A 398 -12.90 -1.17 -3.56
N ALA A 399 -13.11 -0.42 -4.64
CA ALA A 399 -12.07 0.36 -5.28
C ALA A 399 -12.56 1.78 -5.53
N TYR A 400 -11.66 2.76 -5.46
CA TYR A 400 -11.97 4.17 -5.63
C TYR A 400 -11.03 4.79 -6.65
N ASP A 401 -11.60 5.39 -7.69
CA ASP A 401 -10.87 6.20 -8.65
C ASP A 401 -10.97 7.68 -8.26
N GLU A 402 -9.84 8.25 -7.87
CA GLU A 402 -9.78 9.63 -7.41
C GLU A 402 -10.01 10.65 -8.52
N VAL A 403 -9.61 10.35 -9.76
CA VAL A 403 -9.73 11.29 -10.88
C VAL A 403 -11.19 11.48 -11.24
N SER A 404 -11.94 10.38 -11.38
CA SER A 404 -13.37 10.47 -11.65
C SER A 404 -14.21 10.67 -10.39
N LYS A 405 -13.62 10.54 -9.19
CA LYS A 405 -14.29 10.44 -7.88
C LYS A 405 -15.29 9.28 -7.81
N SER A 406 -15.10 8.20 -8.56
CA SER A 406 -16.08 7.10 -8.62
C SER A 406 -15.67 5.92 -7.73
N VAL A 407 -16.65 5.31 -7.08
CA VAL A 407 -16.45 4.13 -6.21
C VAL A 407 -17.06 2.91 -6.86
N LEU A 408 -16.24 1.87 -7.08
CA LEU A 408 -16.70 0.56 -7.52
C LEU A 408 -16.84 -0.37 -6.31
N VAL A 409 -17.97 -1.08 -6.24
CA VAL A 409 -18.15 -2.21 -5.33
C VAL A 409 -18.47 -3.45 -6.13
N VAL A 410 -17.71 -4.52 -5.94
CA VAL A 410 -18.01 -5.86 -6.44
C VAL A 410 -18.44 -6.72 -5.27
N GLU A 411 -19.72 -7.07 -5.26
CA GLU A 411 -20.31 -8.03 -4.33
C GLU A 411 -20.04 -9.44 -4.86
N CYS A 412 -19.21 -10.18 -4.15
CA CYS A 412 -18.81 -11.54 -4.50
C CYS A 412 -19.56 -12.54 -3.62
N GLY A 413 -20.57 -13.22 -4.17
CA GLY A 413 -21.34 -14.27 -3.48
C GLY A 413 -21.48 -15.53 -4.33
N THR A 414 -21.82 -16.67 -3.73
CA THR A 414 -22.02 -17.94 -4.44
C THR A 414 -23.15 -17.86 -5.47
N GLY A 415 -22.78 -17.58 -6.73
CA GLY A 415 -23.66 -17.61 -7.90
C GLY A 415 -24.37 -16.31 -8.25
N ARG A 416 -24.01 -15.17 -7.64
CA ARG A 416 -24.53 -13.83 -7.98
C ARG A 416 -23.48 -12.75 -7.72
N GLU A 417 -22.54 -12.57 -8.63
CA GLU A 417 -21.66 -11.41 -8.58
C GLU A 417 -22.41 -10.16 -9.06
N SER A 418 -22.35 -9.09 -8.27
CA SER A 418 -23.01 -7.83 -8.61
C SER A 418 -22.04 -6.66 -8.50
N LEU A 419 -22.07 -5.79 -9.50
CA LEU A 419 -21.23 -4.60 -9.57
C LEU A 419 -22.04 -3.33 -9.38
N TYR A 420 -21.49 -2.42 -8.60
CA TYR A 420 -22.05 -1.10 -8.33
C TYR A 420 -20.98 -0.05 -8.61
N LEU A 421 -21.28 0.89 -9.50
CA LEU A 421 -20.46 2.08 -9.73
C LEU A 421 -21.19 3.29 -9.16
N TYR A 422 -20.63 3.91 -8.13
CA TYR A 422 -21.18 5.08 -7.46
C TYR A 422 -20.40 6.34 -7.81
N ASN A 423 -21.14 7.38 -8.21
CA ASN A 423 -20.69 8.75 -8.34
C ASN A 423 -21.94 9.66 -8.30
N PRO A 424 -22.37 10.08 -7.10
CA PRO A 424 -23.53 10.95 -6.90
C PRO A 424 -23.51 12.22 -7.77
N ASP A 425 -22.34 12.86 -7.93
CA ASP A 425 -22.20 14.11 -8.70
C ASP A 425 -22.41 13.88 -10.20
N LYS A 426 -22.18 12.65 -10.69
CA LYS A 426 -22.50 12.23 -12.06
C LYS A 426 -23.85 11.53 -12.18
N GLY A 427 -24.66 11.50 -11.12
CA GLY A 427 -25.94 10.80 -11.08
C GLY A 427 -25.82 9.26 -11.10
N LEU A 428 -24.63 8.70 -10.87
CA LEU A 428 -24.40 7.26 -10.79
C LEU A 428 -24.70 6.78 -9.36
N LEU A 429 -25.97 6.43 -9.10
CA LEU A 429 -26.42 5.88 -7.82
C LEU A 429 -27.26 4.61 -8.04
N PRO A 430 -26.68 3.53 -8.56
CA PRO A 430 -27.43 2.33 -8.90
C PRO A 430 -28.05 1.69 -7.65
N LYS A 431 -29.37 1.55 -7.65
CA LYS A 431 -30.09 0.81 -6.60
C LYS A 431 -29.96 -0.71 -6.76
N THR A 432 -29.70 -1.17 -7.98
CA THR A 432 -29.52 -2.59 -8.35
C THR A 432 -28.17 -2.77 -9.01
N GLY A 433 -27.48 -3.86 -8.65
CA GLY A 433 -26.16 -4.15 -9.19
C GLY A 433 -26.26 -4.70 -10.60
N GLN A 434 -25.24 -4.42 -11.41
CA GLN A 434 -25.07 -5.10 -12.67
C GLN A 434 -24.57 -6.52 -12.40
N SER A 435 -25.29 -7.52 -12.90
CA SER A 435 -24.83 -8.91 -12.79
C SER A 435 -23.52 -9.08 -13.56
N LEU A 436 -22.55 -9.70 -12.88
CA LEU A 436 -21.32 -10.20 -13.45
C LEU A 436 -21.32 -11.72 -13.34
N ASN A 437 -20.64 -12.38 -14.26
CA ASN A 437 -20.35 -13.80 -14.15
C ASN A 437 -18.83 -13.96 -14.26
N ILE A 438 -18.15 -13.73 -13.14
CA ILE A 438 -16.69 -13.87 -13.05
C ILE A 438 -16.42 -15.29 -12.55
N LYS A 439 -15.59 -16.04 -13.26
CA LYS A 439 -15.39 -17.46 -12.93
C LYS A 439 -14.66 -17.68 -11.60
N LYS A 440 -13.82 -16.72 -11.21
CA LYS A 440 -12.96 -16.77 -10.02
C LYS A 440 -13.00 -15.43 -9.26
N PRO A 441 -14.14 -15.05 -8.68
CA PRO A 441 -14.33 -13.71 -8.12
C PRO A 441 -13.45 -13.47 -6.88
N GLY A 442 -13.12 -14.51 -6.11
CA GLY A 442 -12.21 -14.42 -4.96
C GLY A 442 -10.74 -14.16 -5.31
N TYR A 443 -10.38 -14.09 -6.60
CA TYR A 443 -9.02 -13.81 -7.09
C TYR A 443 -8.91 -12.48 -7.84
N LEU A 444 -9.97 -11.66 -7.84
CA LEU A 444 -9.92 -10.32 -8.40
C LEU A 444 -8.96 -9.46 -7.61
N ASN A 445 -7.99 -8.87 -8.31
CA ASN A 445 -6.90 -8.13 -7.70
C ASN A 445 -6.50 -6.86 -8.46
N VAL A 446 -7.09 -6.61 -9.64
CA VAL A 446 -6.83 -5.42 -10.45
C VAL A 446 -8.13 -4.66 -10.70
N PHE A 447 -8.11 -3.36 -10.41
CA PHE A 447 -9.10 -2.39 -10.85
C PHE A 447 -8.39 -1.14 -11.32
N GLU A 448 -8.65 -0.69 -12.54
CA GLU A 448 -8.00 0.50 -13.09
C GLU A 448 -8.98 1.33 -13.91
N LYS A 449 -8.88 2.66 -13.82
CA LYS A 449 -9.52 3.56 -14.80
C LYS A 449 -8.73 3.50 -16.10
N SER A 450 -9.44 3.29 -17.21
CA SER A 450 -8.91 3.44 -18.57
C SER A 450 -9.49 4.69 -19.24
N ALA A 451 -8.94 5.09 -20.39
CA ALA A 451 -9.45 6.23 -21.17
C ALA A 451 -10.93 6.07 -21.57
N THR A 452 -11.42 4.84 -21.70
CA THR A 452 -12.77 4.52 -22.19
C THR A 452 -13.74 4.04 -21.10
N GLY A 453 -13.25 3.83 -19.87
CA GLY A 453 -14.07 3.32 -18.77
C GLY A 453 -13.22 2.68 -17.68
N TYR A 454 -13.49 1.43 -17.33
CA TYR A 454 -12.83 0.72 -16.23
C TYR A 454 -12.37 -0.67 -16.65
N PHE A 455 -11.25 -1.12 -16.11
CA PHE A 455 -10.66 -2.44 -16.32
C PHE A 455 -10.60 -3.20 -14.99
N ILE A 456 -11.20 -4.38 -14.94
CA ILE A 456 -11.23 -5.27 -13.78
C ILE A 456 -10.57 -6.58 -14.18
N SER A 457 -9.66 -7.13 -13.37
CA SER A 457 -9.01 -8.40 -13.70
C SER A 457 -8.66 -9.27 -12.49
N ASN A 458 -8.63 -10.58 -12.76
CA ASN A 458 -7.85 -11.57 -12.03
C ASN A 458 -6.80 -12.20 -12.98
N PRO A 459 -5.93 -13.13 -12.55
CA PRO A 459 -4.92 -13.74 -13.43
C PRO A 459 -5.44 -14.52 -14.64
N TRP A 460 -6.75 -14.80 -14.73
CA TRP A 460 -7.36 -15.62 -15.77
C TRP A 460 -8.43 -14.89 -16.58
N GLU A 461 -8.96 -13.78 -16.08
CA GLU A 461 -10.13 -13.14 -16.64
C GLU A 461 -10.07 -11.63 -16.48
N TYR A 462 -10.50 -10.92 -17.51
CA TYR A 462 -10.79 -9.50 -17.43
C TYR A 462 -12.24 -9.17 -17.73
N VAL A 463 -12.67 -8.03 -17.23
CA VAL A 463 -13.92 -7.35 -17.54
C VAL A 463 -13.60 -5.87 -17.82
N ILE A 464 -14.08 -5.35 -18.95
CA ILE A 464 -13.98 -3.93 -19.31
C ILE A 464 -15.38 -3.34 -19.21
N LEU A 465 -15.48 -2.20 -18.54
CA LEU A 465 -16.70 -1.41 -18.42
C LEU A 465 -16.52 -0.09 -19.14
N ASP A 466 -17.61 0.49 -19.67
CA ASP A 466 -17.63 1.89 -20.08
C ASP A 466 -17.72 2.83 -18.85
N GLU A 467 -17.71 4.14 -19.07
CA GLU A 467 -17.81 5.15 -18.00
C GLU A 467 -19.12 5.11 -17.21
N LYS A 468 -20.15 4.44 -17.74
CA LYS A 468 -21.44 4.25 -17.07
C LYS A 468 -21.51 2.91 -16.32
N GLY A 469 -20.41 2.14 -16.33
CA GLY A 469 -20.31 0.85 -15.67
C GLY A 469 -20.82 -0.33 -16.52
N LYS A 470 -21.20 -0.12 -17.78
CA LYS A 470 -21.69 -1.21 -18.65
C LYS A 470 -20.54 -2.04 -19.19
N ILE A 471 -20.61 -3.36 -19.05
CA ILE A 471 -19.65 -4.30 -19.65
C ILE A 471 -19.58 -4.13 -21.18
N THR A 472 -18.39 -3.81 -21.69
CA THR A 472 -18.07 -3.68 -23.11
C THR A 472 -17.24 -4.87 -23.63
N ALA A 473 -16.44 -5.50 -22.77
CA ALA A 473 -15.71 -6.72 -23.09
C ALA A 473 -15.49 -7.59 -21.84
N GLN A 474 -15.45 -8.91 -22.02
CA GLN A 474 -15.10 -9.86 -20.98
C GLN A 474 -14.48 -11.09 -21.64
N LYS A 475 -13.37 -11.59 -21.09
CA LYS A 475 -12.73 -12.80 -21.62
C LYS A 475 -12.00 -13.57 -20.53
N TYR A 476 -12.21 -14.88 -20.55
CA TYR A 476 -11.52 -15.83 -19.69
C TYR A 476 -10.49 -16.65 -20.49
N TYR A 477 -9.31 -16.79 -19.92
CA TYR A 477 -8.19 -17.56 -20.43
C TYR A 477 -7.98 -18.82 -19.59
N SER A 478 -8.14 -19.98 -20.21
CA SER A 478 -7.81 -21.26 -19.56
C SER A 478 -6.31 -21.40 -19.41
N THR A 479 -5.83 -21.82 -18.24
CA THR A 479 -4.39 -22.03 -18.00
C THR A 479 -3.97 -23.48 -18.28
N PRO A 480 -2.76 -23.73 -18.80
CA PRO A 480 -2.21 -25.08 -18.87
C PRO A 480 -2.13 -25.73 -17.48
N GLY A 481 -2.77 -26.90 -17.29
CA GLY A 481 -2.70 -27.66 -16.04
C GLY A 481 -3.64 -27.20 -14.92
N GLU A 482 -4.68 -26.42 -15.24
CA GLU A 482 -5.60 -25.79 -14.28
C GLU A 482 -6.33 -26.77 -13.33
N THR A 483 -6.58 -28.01 -13.75
CA THR A 483 -7.30 -29.04 -12.97
C THR A 483 -6.53 -29.54 -11.72
N GLY A 484 -5.22 -29.23 -11.59
CA GLY A 484 -4.40 -29.67 -10.44
C GLY A 484 -3.55 -28.56 -9.80
N ARG A 485 -3.74 -27.29 -10.20
CA ARG A 485 -2.86 -26.16 -9.83
C ARG A 485 -3.61 -24.98 -9.22
N GLN A 486 -4.58 -25.22 -8.34
CA GLN A 486 -5.40 -24.14 -7.79
C GLN A 486 -4.67 -23.14 -6.86
N LEU A 487 -3.39 -23.33 -6.51
CA LEU A 487 -2.71 -22.40 -5.58
C LEU A 487 -1.28 -21.91 -5.94
N MET A 488 -0.48 -22.61 -6.75
CA MET A 488 1.00 -22.46 -6.65
C MET A 488 1.68 -21.42 -7.58
N ASN A 489 1.03 -20.87 -8.61
CA ASN A 489 1.74 -20.06 -9.64
C ASN A 489 1.28 -18.60 -9.78
N VAL A 490 0.37 -18.13 -8.93
CA VAL A 490 0.09 -16.67 -8.84
C VAL A 490 1.27 -15.96 -8.15
N ALA A 491 2.13 -16.72 -7.45
CA ALA A 491 3.17 -16.28 -6.51
C ALA A 491 4.41 -15.60 -7.10
N SER A 492 4.79 -15.79 -8.37
CA SER A 492 6.11 -15.36 -8.86
C SER A 492 6.12 -14.42 -10.07
N GLY A 493 5.01 -13.71 -10.35
CA GLY A 493 4.97 -12.82 -11.52
C GLY A 493 3.79 -11.85 -11.55
N ILE A 494 2.74 -12.11 -10.76
CA ILE A 494 1.66 -11.16 -10.49
C ILE A 494 1.64 -10.80 -9.00
N LEU A 495 1.99 -11.74 -8.11
CA LEU A 495 2.13 -11.46 -6.68
C LEU A 495 3.31 -10.56 -6.32
N ASP A 496 4.34 -10.38 -7.15
CA ASP A 496 5.40 -9.39 -6.82
C ASP A 496 4.94 -7.94 -6.98
N VAL A 497 4.00 -7.68 -7.89
CA VAL A 497 3.32 -6.38 -7.99
C VAL A 497 2.37 -6.16 -6.80
N ALA A 498 1.73 -7.23 -6.32
CA ALA A 498 0.86 -7.16 -5.13
C ALA A 498 1.62 -7.21 -3.80
N SER A 499 2.81 -7.82 -3.73
CA SER A 499 3.62 -7.93 -2.52
C SER A 499 4.38 -6.63 -2.26
N ALA A 500 4.89 -5.98 -3.31
CA ALA A 500 5.38 -4.59 -3.26
C ALA A 500 4.26 -3.59 -2.88
N ALA A 501 3.01 -3.87 -3.24
CA ALA A 501 1.85 -3.09 -2.81
C ALA A 501 1.38 -3.39 -1.37
N SER A 502 1.79 -4.51 -0.77
CA SER A 502 1.26 -5.00 0.51
C SER A 502 2.15 -4.72 1.73
N THR A 503 3.42 -4.38 1.54
CA THR A 503 4.37 -4.14 2.64
C THR A 503 4.69 -2.67 2.89
N VAL A 504 4.24 -1.76 2.02
CA VAL A 504 4.25 -0.31 2.24
C VAL A 504 3.00 0.28 1.59
N ASP A 505 2.21 1.04 2.34
CA ASP A 505 1.02 1.75 1.86
C ASP A 505 1.33 2.56 0.58
N GLY A 506 0.84 2.15 -0.59
CA GLY A 506 0.72 3.12 -1.71
C GLY A 506 0.85 2.68 -3.16
N ALA A 507 1.05 1.40 -3.48
CA ALA A 507 1.33 1.01 -4.89
C ALA A 507 0.31 0.04 -5.51
N ALA A 508 -0.97 0.43 -5.57
CA ALA A 508 -1.96 0.03 -6.59
C ALA A 508 -3.29 0.71 -6.24
N ASP A 509 -4.24 0.77 -7.18
CA ASP A 509 -5.67 0.79 -6.82
C ASP A 509 -5.98 -0.56 -6.14
N VAL A 510 -5.50 -0.72 -4.91
CA VAL A 510 -5.58 -1.96 -4.14
C VAL A 510 -7.04 -2.23 -3.87
N VAL A 511 -7.50 -3.36 -4.41
CA VAL A 511 -8.69 -4.04 -3.94
C VAL A 511 -8.48 -4.38 -2.46
N ALA A 512 -8.96 -3.52 -1.56
CA ALA A 512 -8.99 -3.82 -0.15
C ALA A 512 -10.22 -4.70 0.12
N GLY A 513 -10.00 -5.95 0.50
CA GLY A 513 -11.06 -6.76 1.10
C GLY A 513 -11.51 -6.08 2.38
N SER A 514 -12.83 -5.87 2.54
CA SER A 514 -13.52 -5.39 3.75
C SER A 514 -12.90 -4.19 4.51
N PRO A 515 -13.62 -3.07 4.71
CA PRO A 515 -13.24 -1.98 5.62
C PRO A 515 -12.78 -2.41 7.03
N SER A 516 -13.22 -3.57 7.53
CA SER A 516 -12.73 -4.11 8.81
C SER A 516 -11.27 -4.58 8.76
N ALA A 517 -10.73 -5.00 7.61
CA ALA A 517 -9.32 -5.34 7.46
C ALA A 517 -8.44 -4.09 7.55
N LEU A 518 -8.89 -2.98 6.93
CA LEU A 518 -8.23 -1.66 7.02
C LEU A 518 -8.28 -1.06 8.44
N GLY A 519 -9.39 -1.25 9.16
CA GLY A 519 -9.51 -0.83 10.56
C GLY A 519 -8.70 -1.69 11.54
N SER A 520 -8.45 -2.95 11.21
CA SER A 520 -7.71 -3.89 12.07
C SER A 520 -6.19 -3.81 11.97
N GLN A 521 -5.65 -3.32 10.84
CA GLN A 521 -4.21 -3.29 10.60
C GLN A 521 -3.52 -2.03 11.15
N TYR A 522 -4.29 -0.94 11.36
CA TYR A 522 -3.76 0.36 11.81
C TYR A 522 -4.31 0.87 13.15
N GLY A 523 -5.08 0.07 13.87
CA GLY A 523 -5.25 0.22 15.33
C GLY A 523 -5.66 1.61 15.84
N VAL A 524 -6.43 2.41 15.08
CA VAL A 524 -7.03 3.66 15.57
C VAL A 524 -8.50 3.74 15.16
N PRO A 525 -9.44 3.73 16.12
CA PRO A 525 -10.80 4.17 15.88
C PRO A 525 -10.81 5.70 15.79
N GLY A 526 -11.10 6.26 14.60
CA GLY A 526 -11.50 7.66 14.50
C GLY A 526 -10.80 8.57 13.47
N THR A 527 -9.97 8.07 12.56
CA THR A 527 -9.46 8.89 11.44
C THR A 527 -9.71 8.21 10.10
N SER A 528 -10.86 8.50 9.48
CA SER A 528 -11.13 8.14 8.09
C SER A 528 -10.52 9.20 7.16
N THR A 529 -9.19 9.20 6.99
CA THR A 529 -8.48 9.96 5.94
C THR A 529 -7.55 9.10 5.09
N ALA A 530 -7.52 7.78 5.31
CA ALA A 530 -6.68 6.83 4.57
C ALA A 530 -6.92 6.79 3.05
N GLN A 531 -7.87 7.55 2.50
CA GLN A 531 -8.11 7.65 1.05
C GLN A 531 -7.90 9.05 0.47
N VAL A 532 -8.11 10.12 1.25
CA VAL A 532 -7.61 11.45 0.88
C VAL A 532 -6.08 11.45 0.93
N GLU A 533 -5.51 10.74 1.90
CA GLU A 533 -4.09 10.42 1.94
C GLU A 533 -3.64 9.56 0.77
N LYS A 534 -4.43 8.64 0.22
CA LYS A 534 -4.02 7.84 -0.95
C LYS A 534 -3.90 8.68 -2.23
N GLY A 535 -4.71 9.73 -2.34
CA GLY A 535 -4.66 10.65 -3.45
C GLY A 535 -3.58 11.71 -3.35
N ALA A 536 -3.40 12.27 -2.15
CA ALA A 536 -2.21 13.01 -1.79
C ALA A 536 -0.95 12.16 -2.03
N LYS A 537 -0.94 10.88 -1.62
CA LYS A 537 0.14 9.92 -1.86
C LYS A 537 0.39 9.65 -3.34
N LYS A 538 -0.60 9.69 -4.24
CA LYS A 538 -0.35 9.57 -5.69
C LYS A 538 0.34 10.81 -6.26
N LEU A 539 -0.07 12.01 -5.83
CA LEU A 539 0.58 13.27 -6.19
C LEU A 539 1.97 13.40 -5.57
N GLU A 540 2.12 13.03 -4.30
CA GLU A 540 3.38 12.94 -3.56
C GLU A 540 4.28 11.85 -4.16
N ARG A 541 3.73 10.75 -4.66
CA ARG A 541 4.49 9.71 -5.38
C ARG A 541 4.98 10.24 -6.73
N ALA A 542 4.12 10.86 -7.54
CA ALA A 542 4.58 11.47 -8.79
C ALA A 542 5.67 12.53 -8.54
N ALA A 543 5.53 13.34 -7.48
CA ALA A 543 6.56 14.28 -7.05
C ALA A 543 7.83 13.57 -6.56
N TYR A 544 7.71 12.54 -5.73
CA TYR A 544 8.80 11.71 -5.21
C TYR A 544 9.58 11.07 -6.35
N TYR A 545 8.90 10.43 -7.32
CA TYR A 545 9.56 9.83 -8.47
C TYR A 545 10.22 10.89 -9.36
N ALA A 546 9.57 12.04 -9.57
CA ALA A 546 10.15 13.16 -10.32
C ALA A 546 11.44 13.70 -9.68
N GLU A 547 11.47 13.77 -8.36
CA GLU A 547 12.64 14.18 -7.60
C GLU A 547 13.68 13.06 -7.39
N ALA A 548 13.26 11.80 -7.53
CA ALA A 548 14.11 10.60 -7.50
C ALA A 548 14.59 10.16 -8.89
N ALA A 549 14.32 10.95 -9.93
CA ALA A 549 14.64 10.60 -11.32
C ALA A 549 16.14 10.36 -11.54
N ASP A 550 16.99 11.06 -10.79
CA ASP A 550 18.45 10.88 -10.80
C ASP A 550 18.91 9.56 -10.15
N MET A 551 18.02 8.88 -9.42
CA MET A 551 18.28 7.58 -8.78
C MET A 551 17.87 6.41 -9.66
N LEU A 552 17.09 6.64 -10.70
CA LEU A 552 16.66 5.61 -11.63
C LEU A 552 17.86 5.14 -12.45
N TYR A 553 17.90 3.84 -12.78
CA TYR A 553 18.90 3.34 -13.71
C TYR A 553 18.71 3.95 -15.11
N ASN A 554 17.44 4.18 -15.49
CA ASN A 554 17.05 4.89 -16.70
C ASN A 554 16.13 6.06 -16.34
N PRO A 555 16.54 7.32 -16.58
CA PRO A 555 15.71 8.48 -16.33
C PRO A 555 14.40 8.50 -17.13
N GLU A 556 14.34 7.85 -18.31
CA GLU A 556 13.11 7.82 -19.12
C GLU A 556 11.96 7.05 -18.44
N ARG A 557 12.30 6.16 -17.50
CA ARG A 557 11.34 5.43 -16.65
C ARG A 557 10.47 6.37 -15.82
N LEU A 558 10.95 7.59 -15.53
CA LEU A 558 10.19 8.61 -14.81
C LEU A 558 8.82 8.87 -15.43
N ASN A 559 8.80 9.03 -16.76
CA ASN A 559 7.57 9.37 -17.48
C ASN A 559 6.53 8.26 -17.36
N SER A 560 6.99 7.01 -17.22
CA SER A 560 6.14 5.83 -17.13
C SER A 560 5.46 5.69 -15.77
N PHE A 561 6.11 6.04 -14.65
CA PHE A 561 5.51 5.89 -13.30
C PHE A 561 4.22 6.71 -13.09
N THR A 562 3.93 7.66 -13.99
CA THR A 562 2.71 8.45 -13.99
C THR A 562 1.60 7.90 -14.90
N MET A 563 1.91 6.87 -15.70
CA MET A 563 1.03 6.28 -16.70
C MET A 563 0.58 4.90 -16.26
N ASN A 564 -0.73 4.67 -16.16
CA ASN A 564 -1.25 3.31 -16.03
C ASN A 564 -0.82 2.50 -17.28
N SER A 565 -0.21 1.32 -17.07
CA SER A 565 0.10 0.42 -18.18
C SER A 565 -1.16 0.15 -19.00
N ASN A 566 -1.12 0.42 -20.31
CA ASN A 566 -2.25 0.24 -21.20
C ASN A 566 -2.59 -1.24 -21.46
N TYR A 567 -1.80 -2.17 -20.93
CA TYR A 567 -1.84 -3.58 -21.28
C TYR A 567 -1.95 -4.51 -20.06
N ALA A 568 -2.72 -5.58 -20.23
CA ALA A 568 -2.81 -6.69 -19.29
C ALA A 568 -2.32 -7.98 -19.94
N PHE A 569 -1.86 -8.95 -19.14
CA PHE A 569 -1.20 -10.15 -19.65
C PHE A 569 -1.80 -11.43 -19.10
N TYR A 570 -2.04 -12.40 -19.98
CA TYR A 570 -2.68 -13.68 -19.63
C TYR A 570 -1.90 -14.85 -20.19
N PHE A 571 -1.40 -15.71 -19.30
CA PHE A 571 -0.75 -16.96 -19.71
C PHE A 571 -1.81 -18.01 -20.04
N THR A 572 -1.77 -18.55 -21.26
CA THR A 572 -2.79 -19.48 -21.75
C THR A 572 -2.23 -20.46 -22.78
N LYS A 573 -3.12 -21.29 -23.35
CA LYS A 573 -2.80 -22.21 -24.45
C LYS A 573 -3.84 -22.12 -25.56
N ASP A 574 -3.41 -22.40 -26.79
CA ASP A 574 -4.32 -22.58 -27.92
C ASP A 574 -4.89 -24.00 -27.95
N LYS A 575 -5.76 -24.25 -28.94
CA LYS A 575 -6.36 -25.57 -29.19
C LYS A 575 -5.32 -26.63 -29.56
N ALA A 576 -4.17 -26.25 -30.09
CA ALA A 576 -3.06 -27.14 -30.43
C ALA A 576 -2.14 -27.42 -29.22
N GLY A 577 -2.37 -26.77 -28.09
CA GLY A 577 -1.56 -26.90 -26.87
C GLY A 577 -0.30 -26.02 -26.85
N ASN A 578 -0.11 -25.14 -27.83
CA ASN A 578 0.96 -24.14 -27.78
C ASN A 578 0.65 -23.15 -26.66
N LYS A 579 1.68 -22.75 -25.91
CA LYS A 579 1.55 -21.91 -24.72
C LYS A 579 2.07 -20.52 -25.02
N PHE A 580 1.37 -19.51 -24.53
CA PHE A 580 1.74 -18.13 -24.78
C PHE A 580 1.26 -17.20 -23.69
N LEU A 581 1.96 -16.07 -23.57
CA LEU A 581 1.52 -14.91 -22.84
C LEU A 581 0.80 -13.98 -23.82
N VAL A 582 -0.50 -13.77 -23.62
CA VAL A 582 -1.30 -12.85 -24.43
C VAL A 582 -1.21 -11.46 -23.84
N GLN A 583 -0.83 -10.47 -24.65
CA GLN A 583 -0.97 -9.06 -24.31
C GLN A 583 -2.33 -8.56 -24.76
N VAL A 584 -3.07 -7.91 -23.86
CA VAL A 584 -4.42 -7.39 -24.06
C VAL A 584 -4.44 -5.90 -23.78
N GLU A 585 -4.98 -5.10 -24.70
CA GLU A 585 -5.23 -3.68 -24.47
C GLU A 585 -6.39 -3.46 -23.49
N LYS A 586 -6.17 -2.73 -22.40
CA LYS A 586 -7.15 -2.53 -21.31
C LYS A 586 -8.36 -1.69 -21.71
N THR A 587 -8.26 -0.88 -22.76
CA THR A 587 -9.38 -0.01 -23.23
C THR A 587 -10.38 -0.75 -24.11
N SER A 588 -9.94 -1.76 -24.85
CA SER A 588 -10.74 -2.45 -25.87
C SER A 588 -10.88 -3.95 -25.67
N GLY A 589 -9.98 -4.57 -24.90
CA GLY A 589 -9.89 -6.03 -24.74
C GLY A 589 -9.24 -6.73 -25.94
N LYS A 590 -8.72 -5.97 -26.91
CA LYS A 590 -8.07 -6.52 -28.10
C LYS A 590 -6.75 -7.20 -27.73
N GLU A 591 -6.54 -8.40 -28.26
CA GLU A 591 -5.24 -9.08 -28.19
C GLU A 591 -4.25 -8.38 -29.15
N ILE A 592 -3.19 -7.83 -28.60
CA ILE A 592 -2.18 -7.06 -29.34
C ILE A 592 -1.00 -7.95 -29.74
N ASP A 593 -0.56 -8.83 -28.84
CA ASP A 593 0.57 -9.72 -29.07
C ASP A 593 0.40 -11.09 -28.37
N LYS A 594 1.17 -12.08 -28.83
CA LYS A 594 1.28 -13.43 -28.25
C LYS A 594 2.74 -13.85 -28.18
N LEU A 595 3.29 -13.82 -26.98
CA LEU A 595 4.68 -14.21 -26.71
C LEU A 595 4.73 -15.72 -26.47
N LYS A 596 5.51 -16.45 -27.25
CA LYS A 596 5.56 -17.92 -27.17
C LYS A 596 6.37 -18.36 -25.96
N PHE A 597 5.77 -19.20 -25.11
CA PHE A 597 6.47 -19.84 -23.98
C PHE A 597 6.53 -21.35 -24.19
N GLU A 598 7.62 -21.97 -23.75
CA GLU A 598 7.85 -23.41 -23.96
C GLU A 598 7.41 -24.26 -22.73
N ASN A 599 7.28 -23.64 -21.56
CA ASN A 599 6.99 -24.32 -20.28
C ASN A 599 5.52 -24.18 -19.85
N ASN A 600 4.98 -25.20 -19.15
CA ASN A 600 3.68 -25.14 -18.45
C ASN A 600 3.71 -24.26 -17.19
N SER A 601 4.92 -23.95 -16.69
CA SER A 601 5.16 -23.06 -15.54
C SER A 601 6.26 -22.07 -15.96
N PRO A 602 5.93 -21.12 -16.85
CA PRO A 602 6.90 -20.13 -17.26
C PRO A 602 7.32 -19.27 -16.06
N LYS A 603 8.60 -18.94 -15.98
CA LYS A 603 9.13 -17.97 -15.02
C LYS A 603 9.39 -16.70 -15.79
N TYR A 604 8.58 -15.67 -15.53
CA TYR A 604 8.63 -14.40 -16.25
C TYR A 604 8.21 -13.24 -15.36
N ILE A 605 8.69 -12.06 -15.69
CA ILE A 605 8.26 -10.79 -15.10
C ILE A 605 7.92 -9.81 -16.21
N ILE A 606 6.98 -8.91 -15.92
CA ILE A 606 6.54 -7.84 -16.79
C ILE A 606 6.94 -6.52 -16.17
N ASP A 607 7.75 -5.76 -16.90
CA ASP A 607 7.97 -4.35 -16.62
C ASP A 607 6.88 -3.54 -17.32
N ASN A 608 5.87 -3.16 -16.54
CA ASN A 608 4.72 -2.40 -17.01
C ASN A 608 5.09 -0.96 -17.38
N GLU A 609 6.17 -0.43 -16.80
CA GLU A 609 6.57 0.96 -16.99
C GLU A 609 7.28 1.15 -18.33
N GLU A 610 8.18 0.24 -18.67
CA GLU A 610 8.93 0.31 -19.93
C GLU A 610 8.49 -0.69 -20.98
N ASN A 611 7.35 -1.35 -20.74
CA ASN A 611 6.74 -2.26 -21.69
C ASN A 611 7.73 -3.38 -22.08
N ARG A 612 8.21 -4.15 -21.09
CA ARG A 612 9.08 -5.33 -21.34
C ARG A 612 8.58 -6.58 -20.65
N VAL A 613 8.84 -7.74 -21.27
CA VAL A 613 8.67 -9.05 -20.62
C VAL A 613 10.02 -9.75 -20.58
N PHE A 614 10.42 -10.16 -19.38
CA PHE A 614 11.60 -10.99 -19.13
C PHE A 614 11.16 -12.43 -18.91
N TYR A 615 11.68 -13.38 -19.69
CA TYR A 615 11.28 -14.78 -19.65
C TYR A 615 12.50 -15.69 -19.52
N ILE A 616 12.49 -16.59 -18.55
CA ILE A 616 13.51 -17.62 -18.42
C ILE A 616 13.22 -18.77 -19.39
N ASN A 617 14.09 -18.92 -20.37
CA ASN A 617 14.07 -19.98 -21.37
C ASN A 617 15.36 -20.80 -21.30
N LYS A 618 15.33 -21.89 -20.52
CA LYS A 618 16.51 -22.73 -20.24
C LYS A 618 17.65 -21.91 -19.61
N ASN A 619 18.69 -21.63 -20.38
CA ASN A 619 19.88 -20.86 -19.95
C ASN A 619 19.84 -19.41 -20.47
N ASN A 620 18.72 -18.99 -21.06
CA ASN A 620 18.57 -17.66 -21.60
C ASN A 620 17.56 -16.87 -20.78
N LEU A 621 17.86 -15.59 -20.55
CA LEU A 621 16.85 -14.59 -20.24
C LEU A 621 16.41 -13.96 -21.57
N ASP A 622 15.27 -14.41 -22.08
CA ASP A 622 14.63 -13.86 -23.26
C ASP A 622 13.93 -12.53 -22.89
N ILE A 623 14.16 -11.48 -23.68
CA ILE A 623 13.58 -10.14 -23.46
C ILE A 623 12.69 -9.79 -24.64
N PHE A 624 11.45 -9.43 -24.33
CA PHE A 624 10.45 -9.00 -25.30
C PHE A 624 10.10 -7.53 -25.03
N GLN A 625 10.31 -6.66 -26.01
CA GLN A 625 9.78 -5.30 -26.02
C GLN A 625 8.32 -5.34 -26.45
N ILE A 626 7.43 -4.88 -25.59
CA ILE A 626 5.99 -4.81 -25.83
C ILE A 626 5.71 -3.67 -26.81
N LYS A 627 4.82 -3.93 -27.76
CA LYS A 627 4.43 -3.00 -28.84
C LYS A 627 3.13 -2.28 -28.54
#